data_AF-A0A0Q6MN89-F1
#
_entry.id   AF-A0A0Q6MN89-F1
#
_cell.length_a   1.000
_cell.length_b   1.000
_cell.length_c   1.000
_cell.angle_alpha   90.00
_cell.angle_beta   90.00
_cell.angle_gamma   90.00
#
_symmetry.space_group_name_H-M   'P 1'
#
loop_
_entity.id
_entity.type
_entity.pdbx_description
1 polymer ?
#
loop_
_entity_poly.entity_id
_entity_poly.type
_entity_poly.pdbx_seq_one_letter_code
_entity_poly.pdbx_strand_id
1 'polypeptide(L)' 'MKSDRSEAPVVAAPPAEADLPLMATLGIRFEEGAYRFACIPYDNLHDAANFARLAGAGRDENQR' A
#
# COMPACT_ATOMS: atom_id res chain seq x y z
N MET A 1 5.78 17.31 34.21
CA MET A 1 4.61 16.94 33.40
C MET A 1 4.53 17.77 32.13
N LYS A 2 4.84 17.17 30.98
CA LYS A 2 4.32 17.43 29.61
C LYS A 2 4.66 16.13 28.84
N SER A 3 3.92 15.04 29.06
CA SER A 3 2.69 14.71 28.35
C SER A 3 2.81 15.01 26.86
N ASP A 4 2.77 13.91 26.09
CA ASP A 4 2.38 13.85 24.69
C ASP A 4 3.38 14.38 23.65
N ARG A 5 4.52 13.69 23.51
CA ARG A 5 5.03 13.43 22.15
C ARG A 5 4.33 12.16 21.68
N SER A 6 3.02 12.23 21.50
CA SER A 6 2.32 11.31 20.62
C SER A 6 2.86 11.66 19.24
N GLU A 7 3.96 11.01 18.86
CA GLU A 7 4.34 10.91 17.47
C GLU A 7 3.15 10.18 16.86
N ALA A 8 2.19 10.98 16.36
CA ALA A 8 0.97 10.47 15.77
C ALA A 8 1.41 9.32 14.87
N PRO A 9 0.81 8.13 14.98
CA PRO A 9 1.23 7.01 14.15
C PRO A 9 1.31 7.56 12.73
N VAL A 10 2.44 7.34 12.05
CA VAL A 10 2.63 7.78 10.68
C VAL A 10 1.71 6.93 9.81
N VAL A 11 0.41 7.21 9.93
CA VAL A 11 -0.65 6.52 9.22
C VAL A 11 -0.51 6.97 7.78
N ALA A 12 -0.29 6.01 6.89
CA ALA A 12 -0.32 6.27 5.47
C ALA A 12 -1.63 6.95 5.12
N ALA A 13 -1.55 7.96 4.25
CA ALA A 13 -2.74 8.66 3.81
C ALA A 13 -3.72 7.63 3.19
N PRO A 14 -5.01 7.67 3.54
CA PRO A 14 -5.99 6.75 2.99
C PRO A 14 -6.06 6.89 1.47
N PRO A 15 -6.32 5.79 0.73
CA PRO A 15 -6.35 5.82 -0.72
C PRO A 15 -7.49 6.70 -1.23
N ALA A 16 -7.24 7.45 -2.31
CA ALA A 16 -8.30 8.16 -2.99
C ALA A 16 -9.19 7.17 -3.76
N GLU A 17 -10.41 7.58 -4.10
CA GLU A 17 -11.30 6.75 -4.93
C GLU A 17 -10.68 6.40 -6.30
N ALA A 18 -9.84 7.28 -6.83
CA ALA A 18 -9.08 7.06 -8.07
C ALA A 18 -7.99 5.97 -7.94
N ASP A 19 -7.53 5.67 -6.73
CA ASP A 19 -6.49 4.69 -6.44
C ASP A 19 -7.04 3.29 -6.21
N LEU A 20 -8.32 3.17 -5.84
CA LEU A 20 -9.01 1.89 -5.64
C LEU A 20 -8.85 0.91 -6.83
N PRO A 21 -9.06 1.31 -8.10
CA PRO A 21 -8.86 0.40 -9.23
C PRO A 21 -7.40 -0.04 -9.36
N LEU A 22 -6.43 0.86 -9.12
CA LEU A 22 -5.01 0.54 -9.18
C LEU A 22 -4.64 -0.49 -8.09
N MET A 23 -5.11 -0.27 -6.87
CA MET A 23 -4.92 -1.19 -5.75
C MET A 23 -5.51 -2.56 -6.04
N ALA A 24 -6.73 -2.60 -6.58
CA ALA A 24 -7.38 -3.85 -6.96
C ALA A 24 -6.61 -4.60 -8.07
N THR A 25 -6.13 -3.89 -9.11
CA THR A 25 -5.32 -4.47 -10.18
C THR A 25 -3.99 -5.03 -9.66
N LEU A 26 -3.36 -4.35 -8.72
CA LEU A 26 -2.05 -4.74 -8.18
C LEU A 26 -2.14 -5.66 -6.95
N GLY A 27 -3.35 -5.98 -6.46
CA GLY A 27 -3.54 -6.78 -5.25
C GLY A 27 -3.08 -6.10 -3.95
N ILE A 28 -3.06 -4.77 -3.93
CA ILE A 28 -2.65 -3.95 -2.77
C ILE A 28 -3.85 -3.74 -1.85
N ARG A 29 -3.63 -3.85 -0.54
CA ARG A 29 -4.66 -3.62 0.49
C ARG A 29 -4.24 -2.46 1.38
N PHE A 30 -5.20 -1.71 1.90
CA PHE A 30 -4.93 -0.69 2.91
C PHE A 30 -5.48 -1.19 4.25
N GLU A 31 -4.59 -1.52 5.19
CA GLU A 31 -4.95 -2.12 6.48
C GLU A 31 -4.15 -1.45 7.59
N GLU A 32 -4.81 -1.16 8.71
CA GLU A 32 -4.20 -0.51 9.90
C GLU A 32 -3.50 0.82 9.57
N GLY A 33 -3.91 1.46 8.48
CA GLY A 33 -3.27 2.70 8.06
C GLY A 33 -1.95 2.52 7.33
N ALA A 34 -1.69 1.35 6.73
CA ALA A 34 -0.56 1.12 5.87
C ALA A 34 -1.00 0.37 4.59
N TYR A 35 -0.29 0.59 3.50
CA TYR A 35 -0.49 -0.16 2.26
C TYR A 35 0.26 -1.48 2.35
N ARG A 36 -0.43 -2.61 2.19
CA ARG A 36 0.15 -3.95 2.23
C ARG A 36 0.12 -4.57 0.84
N PHE A 37 1.29 -5.01 0.38
CA PHE A 37 1.46 -5.81 -0.82
C PHE A 37 2.33 -7.01 -0.49
N ALA A 38 1.86 -8.23 -0.81
CA ALA A 38 2.60 -9.47 -0.56
C ALA A 38 3.13 -9.62 0.89
N CYS A 39 2.33 -9.22 1.90
CA CYS A 39 2.69 -9.15 3.32
C CYS A 39 3.72 -8.08 3.73
N ILE A 40 4.16 -7.23 2.80
CA ILE A 40 5.08 -6.12 3.09
C ILE A 40 4.25 -4.84 3.30
N PRO A 41 4.40 -4.15 4.45
CA PRO A 41 3.76 -2.86 4.69
C PRO A 41 4.55 -1.72 4.04
N TYR A 42 3.83 -0.71 3.58
CA TYR A 42 4.33 0.49 2.94
C TYR A 42 3.60 1.71 3.48
N ASP A 43 4.34 2.80 3.66
CA ASP A 43 3.82 4.07 4.17
C ASP A 43 3.06 4.86 3.10
N ASN A 44 3.17 4.48 1.83
CA ASN A 44 2.48 5.11 0.72
C ASN A 44 2.05 4.08 -0.34
N LEU A 45 1.04 4.45 -1.12
CA LEU A 45 0.57 3.62 -2.22
C LEU A 45 1.58 3.53 -3.36
N HIS A 46 2.34 4.60 -3.60
CA HIS A 46 3.25 4.68 -4.74
C HIS A 46 4.35 3.60 -4.65
N ASP A 47 4.99 3.44 -3.49
CA ASP A 47 6.03 2.45 -3.26
C ASP A 47 5.46 1.04 -3.35
N ALA A 48 4.28 0.80 -2.74
CA ALA A 48 3.57 -0.47 -2.87
C ALA A 48 3.25 -0.79 -4.33
N ALA A 49 2.77 0.19 -5.11
CA ALA A 49 2.42 0.03 -6.51
C ALA A 49 3.65 -0.18 -7.40
N ASN A 50 4.74 0.53 -7.13
CA ASN A 50 6.00 0.37 -7.85
C ASN A 50 6.57 -1.04 -7.62
N PHE A 51 6.57 -1.50 -6.36
CA PHE A 51 7.00 -2.84 -6.04
C PHE A 51 6.08 -3.90 -6.64
N ALA A 52 4.76 -3.73 -6.58
CA ALA A 52 3.81 -4.65 -7.20
C ALA A 52 4.00 -4.76 -8.72
N ARG A 53 4.28 -3.63 -9.39
CA ARG A 53 4.64 -3.61 -10.81
C ARG A 53 5.96 -4.33 -11.09
N LEU A 54 6.97 -4.14 -10.25
CA LEU A 54 8.27 -4.84 -10.35
C LEU A 54 8.11 -6.35 -10.12
N ALA A 55 7.27 -6.74 -9.18
CA ALA A 55 6.96 -8.12 -8.83
C ALA A 55 6.04 -8.82 -9.87
N GLY A 56 5.54 -8.10 -10.87
CA GLY A 56 4.68 -8.65 -11.90
C GLY A 56 3.22 -8.82 -11.49
N ALA A 57 2.74 -8.17 -10.42
CA ALA A 57 1.35 -8.31 -9.95
C ALA A 57 0.28 -7.86 -10.96
N GLY A 58 0.66 -7.02 -11.93
CA GLY A 58 -0.18 -6.63 -13.07
C GLY A 58 0.15 -7.39 -14.37
N ARG A 59 1.07 -8.36 -14.33
CA ARG A 59 1.30 -9.29 -15.42
C ARG A 59 0.50 -10.53 -15.08
N ASP A 60 -0.58 -10.72 -15.82
CA ASP A 60 -1.09 -12.03 -16.13
C ASP A 60 0.07 -12.77 -16.82
N GLU A 61 0.95 -13.38 -16.01
CA GLU A 61 1.93 -14.33 -16.50
C GLU A 61 1.14 -15.56 -16.90
N ASN A 62 0.60 -15.49 -18.11
CA ASN A 62 0.27 -16.60 -18.95
C ASN A 62 1.31 -17.73 -18.77
N GLN A 63 0.98 -18.61 -17.84
CA GLN A 63 1.11 -20.07 -17.91
C GLN A 63 2.50 -20.59 -18.27
N ARG A 64 3.24 -21.01 -17.24
CA ARG A 64 4.24 -22.08 -17.36
C ARG A 64 3.56 -23.43 -17.19
#